data_AF-A0A7Y7DKP2-F1
#
_entry.id   AF-A0A7Y7DKP2-F1
#
_cell.length_a   1.000
_cell.length_b   1.000
_cell.length_c   1.000
_cell.angle_alpha   90.00
_cell.angle_beta   90.00
_cell.angle_gamma   90.00
#
_symmetry.space_group_name_H-M   'P 1'
#
loop_
_entity.id
_entity.type
_entity.pdbx_description
1 polymer ?
#
loop_
_entity_poly.entity_id
_entity_poly.type
_entity_poly.pdbx_seq_one_letter_code
_entity_poly.pdbx_strand_id
1 'polypeptide(L)'
;MAKKVTASDMPSTDFIDSAEILGQLIKAKRTELGIKLADCAALCGIGINTLSRIENGNANCTLAAVFSVLNGLGIKLTAKALTANSSSDEEWI
;
A
#
# COMPACT_ATOMS: atom_id res chain seq x y z
N MET A 1 4.51 -19.64 -20.80
CA MET A 1 5.79 -19.04 -20.33
C MET A 1 5.46 -18.00 -19.27
N ALA A 2 5.96 -18.14 -18.04
CA ALA A 2 5.63 -17.22 -16.95
C ALA A 2 6.46 -15.93 -17.06
N LYS A 3 5.80 -14.78 -17.24
CA LYS A 3 6.45 -13.46 -17.26
C LYS A 3 7.14 -13.23 -15.90
N LYS A 4 8.46 -13.07 -15.91
CA LYS A 4 9.27 -12.81 -14.72
C LYS A 4 8.87 -11.44 -14.14
N VAL A 5 8.58 -11.40 -12.84
CA VAL A 5 8.22 -10.15 -12.16
C VAL A 5 9.51 -9.35 -11.96
N THR A 6 9.69 -8.28 -12.74
CA THR A 6 10.80 -7.33 -12.56
C THR A 6 10.43 -6.39 -11.43
N ALA A 7 11.32 -6.22 -10.45
CA ALA A 7 11.15 -5.24 -9.38
C ALA A 7 10.96 -3.84 -9.99
N SER A 8 9.84 -3.20 -9.68
CA SER A 8 9.62 -1.81 -10.04
C SER A 8 10.39 -0.90 -9.08
N ASP A 9 10.94 0.19 -9.59
CA ASP A 9 11.67 1.16 -8.78
C ASP A 9 10.79 1.70 -7.65
N MET A 10 11.33 1.76 -6.44
CA MET A 10 10.63 2.29 -5.27
C MET A 10 10.47 3.80 -5.46
N PRO A 11 9.28 4.40 -5.21
CA PRO A 11 9.08 5.81 -5.49
C PRO A 11 10.09 6.66 -4.72
N SER A 12 10.76 7.59 -5.42
CA SER A 12 11.84 8.44 -4.88
C SER A 12 11.34 9.59 -4.00
N THR A 13 10.09 9.52 -3.50
CA THR A 13 9.43 10.56 -2.72
C THR A 13 9.20 10.09 -1.29
N ASP A 14 9.48 10.97 -0.33
CA ASP A 14 9.24 10.76 1.10
C ASP A 14 7.74 10.79 1.47
N PHE A 15 6.87 11.27 0.57
CA PHE A 15 5.45 11.47 0.84
C PHE A 15 4.56 10.80 -0.20
N ILE A 16 3.43 10.26 0.27
CA ILE A 16 2.34 9.72 -0.55
C ILE A 16 1.27 10.81 -0.66
N ASP A 17 1.41 11.72 -1.64
CA ASP A 17 0.43 12.79 -1.89
C ASP A 17 -0.62 12.46 -2.96
N SER A 18 -0.41 11.38 -3.72
CA SER A 18 -1.28 10.99 -4.84
C SER A 18 -1.51 9.48 -4.94
N ALA A 19 -2.60 9.10 -5.63
CA ALA A 19 -2.91 7.71 -5.91
C ALA A 19 -1.82 7.03 -6.77
N GLU A 20 -1.14 7.78 -7.64
CA GLU A 20 -0.04 7.27 -8.47
C GLU A 20 1.15 6.84 -7.63
N ILE A 21 1.59 7.68 -6.69
CA ILE A 21 2.69 7.34 -5.77
C ILE A 21 2.32 6.12 -4.92
N LEU A 22 1.10 6.07 -4.40
CA LEU A 22 0.61 4.93 -3.63
C LEU A 22 0.60 3.64 -4.47
N GLY A 23 0.12 3.73 -5.72
CA GLY A 23 0.08 2.62 -6.67
C GLY A 23 1.47 2.10 -7.00
N GLN A 24 2.44 3.00 -7.20
CA GLN A 24 3.84 2.65 -7.42
C GLN A 24 4.44 1.94 -6.20
N LEU A 25 4.17 2.41 -4.98
CA LEU A 25 4.63 1.78 -3.75
C LEU A 25 4.08 0.35 -3.59
N ILE A 26 2.77 0.17 -3.83
CA ILE A 26 2.11 -1.14 -3.80
C ILE A 26 2.74 -2.08 -4.84
N LYS A 27 2.93 -1.59 -6.06
CA LYS A 27 3.55 -2.34 -7.15
C LYS A 27 4.98 -2.75 -6.81
N ALA A 28 5.79 -1.81 -6.32
CA ALA A 28 7.17 -2.07 -5.91
C ALA A 28 7.22 -3.19 -4.86
N LYS A 29 6.41 -3.09 -3.79
CA LYS A 29 6.31 -4.12 -2.74
C LYS A 29 5.85 -5.47 -3.26
N ARG A 30 4.83 -5.52 -4.12
CA ARG A 30 4.41 -6.78 -4.75
C ARG A 30 5.53 -7.41 -5.58
N THR A 31 6.25 -6.58 -6.36
CA THR A 31 7.33 -7.07 -7.23
C THR A 31 8.58 -7.49 -6.46
N GLU A 32 8.89 -6.84 -5.34
CA GLU A 32 9.96 -7.21 -4.40
C GLU A 32 9.71 -8.59 -3.79
N LEU A 33 8.44 -8.90 -3.48
CA LEU A 33 8.02 -10.22 -2.99
C LEU A 33 7.96 -11.29 -4.11
N GLY A 34 8.14 -10.92 -5.38
CA GLY A 34 8.08 -11.84 -6.52
C GLY A 34 6.68 -12.40 -6.82
N ILE A 35 5.63 -11.80 -6.26
CA ILE A 35 4.25 -12.29 -6.37
C ILE A 35 3.62 -11.77 -7.67
N LYS A 36 2.90 -12.65 -8.38
CA LYS A 36 2.14 -12.23 -9.57
C LYS A 36 0.93 -11.40 -9.17
N LEU A 37 0.46 -10.58 -10.10
CA LEU A 37 -0.72 -9.74 -9.90
C LEU A 37 -1.96 -10.56 -9.50
N ALA A 38 -2.19 -11.71 -10.14
CA ALA A 38 -3.33 -12.57 -9.83
C ALA A 38 -3.27 -13.15 -8.42
N ASP A 39 -2.09 -13.65 -8.02
CA ASP A 39 -1.87 -14.25 -6.70
C ASP A 39 -2.00 -13.20 -5.58
N CYS A 40 -1.45 -12.00 -5.81
CA CYS A 40 -1.59 -10.87 -4.89
C CYS A 40 -3.05 -10.43 -4.76
N ALA A 41 -3.79 -10.33 -5.88
CA ALA A 41 -5.19 -9.97 -5.87
C ALA A 41 -6.03 -10.99 -5.07
N ALA A 42 -5.77 -12.29 -5.26
CA ALA A 42 -6.42 -13.36 -4.50
C ALA A 42 -6.07 -13.29 -3.00
N LEU A 43 -4.79 -13.06 -2.66
CA LEU A 43 -4.34 -12.89 -1.27
C LEU A 43 -5.02 -11.70 -0.59
N CYS A 44 -5.21 -10.60 -1.32
CA CYS A 44 -5.85 -9.39 -0.81
C CYS A 44 -7.38 -9.45 -0.89
N GLY A 45 -7.97 -10.52 -1.44
CA GLY A 45 -9.42 -10.67 -1.58
C GLY A 45 -10.07 -9.68 -2.55
N ILE A 46 -9.33 -9.18 -3.55
CA ILE A 46 -9.82 -8.21 -4.53
C ILE A 46 -9.71 -8.72 -5.96
N GLY A 47 -10.46 -8.10 -6.88
CA GLY A 47 -10.35 -8.43 -8.30
C GLY A 47 -8.99 -8.03 -8.89
N ILE A 48 -8.46 -8.85 -9.80
CA ILE A 48 -7.18 -8.59 -10.48
C ILE A 48 -7.16 -7.25 -11.23
N ASN A 49 -8.30 -6.87 -11.83
CA ASN A 49 -8.48 -5.58 -12.49
C ASN A 49 -8.44 -4.41 -11.51
N THR A 50 -8.97 -4.63 -10.29
CA THR A 50 -8.92 -3.63 -9.21
C THR A 50 -7.49 -3.41 -8.77
N LEU A 51 -6.73 -4.49 -8.51
CA LEU A 51 -5.31 -4.38 -8.15
C LEU A 51 -4.51 -3.69 -9.26
N SER A 52 -4.76 -4.04 -10.53
CA SER A 52 -4.13 -3.39 -11.66
C SER A 52 -4.42 -1.88 -11.72
N ARG A 53 -5.67 -1.47 -11.48
CA ARG A 53 -6.06 -0.05 -11.44
C ARG A 53 -5.39 0.69 -10.30
N ILE A 54 -5.30 0.07 -9.12
CA ILE A 54 -4.61 0.62 -7.95
C ILE A 54 -3.12 0.83 -8.26
N GLU A 55 -2.44 -0.19 -8.80
CA GLU A 55 -1.00 -0.10 -9.14
C GLU A 55 -0.67 0.92 -10.23
N ASN A 56 -1.64 1.26 -11.08
CA ASN A 56 -1.51 2.31 -12.09
C ASN A 56 -2.00 3.68 -11.59
N GLY A 57 -2.36 3.82 -10.31
CA GLY A 57 -2.72 5.12 -9.72
C GLY A 57 -4.12 5.62 -10.06
N ASN A 58 -5.05 4.74 -10.39
CA ASN A 58 -6.41 5.15 -10.71
C ASN A 58 -7.12 5.75 -9.49
N ALA A 59 -7.46 7.04 -9.55
CA ALA A 59 -8.10 7.79 -8.47
C ALA A 59 -9.51 7.31 -8.09
N ASN A 60 -10.19 6.53 -8.95
CA ASN A 60 -11.54 6.00 -8.70
C ASN A 60 -11.53 4.65 -7.98
N CYS A 61 -10.38 4.18 -7.50
CA CYS A 61 -10.32 2.95 -6.71
C CYS A 61 -10.98 3.17 -5.34
N THR A 62 -11.70 2.17 -4.85
CA THR A 62 -12.31 2.26 -3.53
C THR A 62 -11.24 2.22 -2.45
N LEU A 63 -11.39 3.08 -1.45
CA LEU A 63 -10.47 3.13 -0.31
C LEU A 63 -10.38 1.77 0.40
N ALA A 64 -11.50 1.05 0.49
CA ALA A 64 -11.55 -0.31 1.02
C ALA A 64 -10.61 -1.28 0.27
N ALA A 65 -10.60 -1.24 -1.07
CA ALA A 65 -9.72 -2.11 -1.86
C ALA A 65 -8.25 -1.75 -1.64
N VAL A 66 -7.93 -0.47 -1.52
CA VAL A 66 -6.57 0.00 -1.22
C VAL A 66 -6.12 -0.51 0.15
N PHE A 67 -6.94 -0.38 1.20
CA PHE A 67 -6.61 -0.90 2.52
C PHE A 67 -6.45 -2.42 2.55
N SER A 68 -7.30 -3.17 1.84
CA SER A 68 -7.15 -4.63 1.73
C SER A 68 -5.80 -5.02 1.13
N VAL A 69 -5.34 -4.29 0.11
CA VAL A 69 -4.04 -4.51 -0.54
C VAL A 69 -2.88 -4.15 0.38
N LEU A 70 -2.97 -3.00 1.05
CA LEU A 70 -1.94 -2.59 2.02
C LEU A 70 -1.80 -3.62 3.14
N ASN A 71 -2.93 -4.09 3.70
CA ASN A 71 -2.92 -5.12 4.73
C ASN A 71 -2.38 -6.46 4.21
N GLY A 72 -2.77 -6.88 3.00
CA GLY A 72 -2.29 -8.11 2.37
C GLY A 72 -0.78 -8.09 2.09
N LEU A 73 -0.22 -6.92 1.76
CA LEU A 73 1.21 -6.72 1.56
C LEU A 73 1.98 -6.38 2.85
N GLY A 74 1.30 -6.28 3.99
CA GLY A 74 1.91 -5.92 5.28
C GLY A 74 2.35 -4.46 5.39
N ILE A 75 1.83 -3.58 4.54
CA ILE A 75 2.12 -2.14 4.56
C ILE A 75 1.23 -1.47 5.61
N LYS A 76 1.86 -0.90 6.64
CA LYS A 76 1.16 -0.18 7.71
C LYS A 76 1.12 1.31 7.43
N LEU A 77 -0.08 1.89 7.42
CA LEU A 77 -0.25 3.34 7.43
C LEU A 77 -0.22 3.84 8.87
N THR A 78 0.65 4.83 9.14
CA THR A 78 0.79 5.46 10.45
C THR A 78 0.63 6.97 10.32
N ALA A 79 -0.04 7.59 11.29
CA ALA A 79 -0.12 9.05 11.38
C ALA A 79 0.75 9.52 12.53
N LYS A 80 1.68 10.44 12.27
CA LYS A 80 2.58 11.01 13.27
C LYS A 80 1.83 11.79 14.37
N ALA A 81 0.64 12.32 14.09
CA ALA A 81 -0.12 13.17 15.01
C ALA A 81 -1.04 12.41 15.98
N LEU A 82 -1.38 11.14 15.69
CA LEU A 82 -2.27 10.35 16.57
C LEU A 82 -1.55 9.79 17.82
N THR A 83 -0.22 9.96 17.90
CA THR A 83 0.58 9.52 19.05
C THR A 83 0.86 10.65 20.04
N ALA A 84 0.20 11.81 19.91
CA ALA A 84 0.51 13.01 20.67
C ALA A 84 -0.24 13.16 22.01
N ASN A 85 -0.94 12.14 22.53
CA ASN A 85 -1.63 12.33 23.82
C ASN A 85 -1.92 11.05 24.65
N SER A 86 -0.89 10.25 24.93
CA SER A 86 -0.96 9.29 26.04
C SER A 86 0.30 9.35 26.89
N SER A 87 0.49 10.52 27.51
CA SER A 87 1.28 10.71 28.74
C SER A 87 0.40 11.45 29.73
N SER A 88 -0.50 10.70 30.38
CA SER A 88 -1.03 11.10 31.67
C SER A 88 0.06 10.80 32.69
N ASP A 89 0.94 11.76 32.95
CA ASP A 89 1.76 11.76 34.15
C ASP A 89 1.38 13.00 34.96
N GLU A 90 0.66 12.71 36.04
CA GLU A 90 0.24 13.64 37.08
C GLU A 90 1.46 14.23 37.79
N GLU A 91 1.57 15.56 37.87
CA GLU A 91 2.22 16.23 39.00
C GLU A 91 1.63 17.65 39.14
N TRP A 92 0.66 17.81 40.04
CA TRP A 92 0.27 19.11 40.58
C TRP A 92 1.09 19.32 41.86
N ILE A 93 1.98 20.33 41.85
CA ILE A 93 2.53 20.94 43.07
C ILE A 93 1.68 22.17 43.42
#